data_AF-A0A438EJE4-F1
#
_entry.id   AF-A0A438EJE4-F1
#
_cell.length_a   1.000
_cell.length_b   1.000
_cell.length_c   1.000
_cell.angle_alpha   90.00
_cell.angle_beta   90.00
_cell.angle_gamma   90.00
#
_symmetry.space_group_name_H-M   'P 1'
#
loop_
_entity.id
_entity.type
_entity.pdbx_description
1 polymer ?
#
loop_
_entity_poly.entity_id
_entity_poly.type
_entity_poly.pdbx_seq_one_letter_code
_entity_poly.pdbx_strand_id
1 'polypeptide(L)'
;MVVSHLLFAGDTLVLCEDSQEQMTHLSWLLMWFEALSGLKINLDKSELIPIGRVTDVDILVTELGCKVGKLPSTYLGLPLGAPCRSKAIWDVVEEKFHTFT
;
A
#
# COMPACT_ATOMS: atom_id res chain seq x y z
N MET A 1 -3.47 18.11 1.55
CA MET A 1 -3.51 16.65 1.31
C MET A 1 -2.31 16.28 0.44
N VAL A 2 -1.24 15.75 1.03
CA VAL A 2 -0.11 15.20 0.26
C VAL A 2 -0.30 13.69 0.22
N VAL A 3 -1.00 13.20 -0.79
CA VAL A 3 -1.09 11.76 -1.05
C VAL A 3 0.00 11.44 -2.05
N SER A 4 1.05 10.73 -1.60
CA SER A 4 2.04 10.16 -2.51
C SER A 4 1.50 8.80 -2.96
N HIS A 5 1.31 8.65 -4.26
CA HIS A 5 0.81 7.42 -4.87
C HIS A 5 1.83 6.87 -5.87
N LEU A 6 1.97 5.55 -5.88
CA LEU A 6 2.72 4.81 -6.90
C LEU A 6 1.72 3.88 -7.59
N LEU A 7 1.49 4.11 -8.89
CA LEU A 7 0.53 3.37 -9.69
C LEU A 7 1.29 2.48 -10.68
N PHE A 8 1.04 1.17 -10.65
CA PHE A 8 1.51 0.26 -11.68
C PHE A 8 0.44 -0.76 -12.01
N ALA A 9 -0.13 -0.66 -13.22
CA ALA A 9 -1.22 -1.52 -13.68
C ALA A 9 -2.37 -1.62 -12.64
N GLY A 10 -2.60 -2.81 -12.08
CA GLY A 10 -3.64 -3.07 -11.09
C GLY A 10 -3.20 -2.89 -9.63
N ASP A 11 -1.92 -2.62 -9.38
CA ASP A 11 -1.36 -2.45 -8.04
C ASP A 11 -1.16 -0.96 -7.74
N THR A 12 -1.69 -0.51 -6.61
CA THR A 12 -1.60 0.89 -6.16
C THR A 12 -1.08 0.95 -4.74
N LEU A 13 0.01 1.69 -4.54
CA LEU A 13 0.50 2.03 -3.20
C LEU A 13 0.10 3.48 -2.86
N VAL A 14 -0.61 3.66 -1.76
CA VAL A 14 -1.03 4.98 -1.26
C VAL A 14 -0.34 5.25 0.07
N LEU A 15 0.37 6.38 0.16
CA LEU A 15 0.98 6.86 1.39
C LEU A 15 0.16 8.03 1.92
N CYS A 16 -0.38 7.88 3.13
CA CYS A 16 -1.16 8.87 3.86
C CYS A 16 -0.65 9.00 5.30
N GLU A 17 -0.91 10.15 5.91
CA GLU A 17 -0.66 10.34 7.34
C GLU A 17 -1.76 9.63 8.16
N ASP A 18 -1.48 9.38 9.43
CA ASP A 18 -2.33 8.66 10.37
C ASP A 18 -3.55 9.46 10.87
N SER A 19 -4.10 10.34 10.02
CA SER A 19 -5.29 11.13 10.33
C SER A 19 -6.56 10.46 9.82
N GLN A 20 -7.55 10.29 10.71
CA GLN A 20 -8.88 9.78 10.38
C GLN A 20 -9.57 10.57 9.25
N GLU A 21 -9.34 11.89 9.20
CA GLU A 21 -9.88 12.75 8.14
C GLU A 21 -9.29 12.37 6.76
N GLN A 22 -8.00 12.05 6.70
CA GLN A 22 -7.36 11.61 5.46
C GLN A 22 -7.87 10.24 5.00
N MET A 23 -8.15 9.35 5.95
CA MET A 23 -8.67 8.01 5.67
C MET A 23 -10.11 8.06 5.15
N THR A 24 -10.93 8.96 5.72
CA THR A 24 -12.25 9.28 5.18
C THR A 24 -12.14 9.80 3.75
N HIS A 25 -11.28 10.80 3.50
CA HIS A 25 -11.06 11.32 2.15
C HIS A 25 -10.59 10.25 1.15
N LEU A 26 -9.72 9.34 1.59
CA LEU A 26 -9.27 8.21 0.78
C LEU A 26 -10.43 7.26 0.46
N SER A 27 -11.26 6.92 1.46
CA SER A 27 -12.45 6.07 1.25
C SER A 27 -13.41 6.68 0.22
N TRP A 28 -13.70 7.99 0.32
CA TRP A 28 -14.48 8.71 -0.67
C TRP A 28 -13.84 8.69 -2.06
N LEU A 29 -12.53 8.91 -2.15
CA LEU A 29 -11.80 8.91 -3.41
C LEU A 29 -11.84 7.53 -4.09
N LEU A 30 -11.67 6.46 -3.32
CA LEU A 30 -11.77 5.08 -3.79
C LEU A 30 -13.20 4.77 -4.29
N MET A 31 -14.23 5.18 -3.55
CA MET A 31 -15.62 5.02 -3.96
C MET A 31 -15.92 5.76 -5.28
N TRP A 32 -15.46 7.02 -5.41
CA TRP A 32 -15.60 7.78 -6.65
C TRP A 32 -14.81 7.15 -7.80
N PHE A 33 -13.63 6.60 -7.54
CA PHE A 33 -12.85 5.87 -8.53
C PHE A 33 -13.62 4.65 -9.05
N GLU A 34 -14.21 3.82 -8.19
CA GLU A 34 -15.03 2.68 -8.61
C GLU A 34 -16.23 3.15 -9.45
N ALA A 35 -16.93 4.20 -9.00
CA ALA A 35 -18.09 4.74 -9.70
C ALA A 35 -17.77 5.30 -11.10
N LEU A 36 -16.62 5.97 -11.25
CA LEU A 36 -16.22 6.62 -12.51
C LEU A 36 -15.51 5.65 -13.47
N SER A 37 -14.70 4.73 -12.95
CA SER A 37 -13.95 3.77 -13.77
C SER A 37 -14.76 2.53 -14.14
N GLY A 38 -15.81 2.21 -13.37
CA GLY A 38 -16.55 0.95 -13.47
C GLY A 38 -15.73 -0.26 -12.98
N LEU A 39 -14.56 -0.04 -12.39
CA LEU A 39 -13.73 -1.07 -11.78
C LEU A 39 -14.15 -1.29 -10.32
N LYS A 40 -13.79 -2.47 -9.80
CA LYS A 40 -13.98 -2.81 -8.39
C LYS A 40 -12.64 -2.96 -7.70
N ILE A 41 -12.46 -2.27 -6.59
CA ILE A 41 -11.30 -2.37 -5.72
C ILE A 41 -11.36 -3.71 -4.99
N ASN A 42 -10.24 -4.43 -5.01
CA ASN A 42 -10.14 -5.72 -4.34
C ASN A 42 -9.65 -5.55 -2.90
N LEU A 43 -10.58 -5.24 -2.00
CA LEU A 43 -10.30 -5.05 -0.58
C LEU A 43 -9.73 -6.32 0.10
N ASP A 44 -10.01 -7.52 -0.43
CA ASP A 44 -9.43 -8.76 0.10
C ASP A 44 -7.92 -8.86 -0.14
N LYS A 45 -7.41 -8.16 -1.16
CA LYS A 45 -5.98 -8.05 -1.48
C LYS A 45 -5.36 -6.74 -1.00
N SER A 46 -6.16 -5.76 -0.63
CA SER A 46 -5.67 -4.48 -0.10
C SER A 46 -5.24 -4.62 1.36
N GLU A 47 -4.13 -3.98 1.71
CA GLU A 47 -3.58 -3.97 3.06
C GLU A 47 -3.26 -2.55 3.51
N LEU A 48 -3.64 -2.19 4.74
CA LEU A 48 -3.19 -0.99 5.43
C LEU A 48 -2.00 -1.34 6.31
N ILE A 49 -0.84 -0.76 6.01
CA ILE A 49 0.40 -1.00 6.76
C ILE A 49 0.69 0.24 7.61
N PRO A 50 0.56 0.17 8.96
CA PRO A 50 0.91 1.28 9.81
C PRO A 50 2.43 1.48 9.84
N ILE A 51 2.88 2.72 9.60
CA ILE A 51 4.29 3.09 9.64
C ILE A 51 4.54 3.91 10.91
N GLY A 52 5.25 3.33 11.89
CA GLY A 52 5.52 3.98 13.17
C GLY A 52 4.45 3.67 14.23
N ARG A 53 4.19 4.63 15.14
CA ARG A 53 3.21 4.47 16.22
C ARG A 53 1.87 5.06 15.77
N VAL A 54 0.96 4.21 15.33
CA VAL A 54 -0.43 4.55 14.98
C VAL A 54 -1.34 3.92 16.04
N THR A 55 -2.14 4.72 16.75
CA THR A 55 -2.98 4.25 17.86
C THR A 55 -4.29 3.60 17.40
N ASP A 56 -4.79 3.95 16.22
CA ASP A 56 -6.18 3.69 15.84
C ASP A 56 -6.33 2.83 14.57
N VAL A 57 -5.32 1.99 14.29
CA VAL A 57 -5.25 1.18 13.05
C VAL A 57 -6.50 0.35 12.80
N ASP A 58 -7.08 -0.26 13.84
CA ASP A 58 -8.29 -1.11 13.69
C ASP A 58 -9.51 -0.31 13.21
N ILE A 59 -9.65 0.94 13.65
CA ILE A 59 -10.70 1.85 13.20
C ILE A 59 -10.48 2.20 11.73
N LEU A 60 -9.24 2.54 11.37
CA LEU A 60 -8.85 2.93 10.02
C LEU A 60 -9.07 1.80 9.00
N VAL A 61 -8.78 0.56 9.40
CA VAL A 61 -8.99 -0.62 8.56
C VAL A 61 -10.48 -0.90 8.37
N THR A 62 -11.28 -0.68 9.42
CA THR A 62 -12.75 -0.82 9.35
C THR A 62 -13.36 0.21 8.40
N GLU A 63 -12.86 1.46 8.41
CA GLU A 63 -13.32 2.52 7.49
C GLU A 63 -13.00 2.24 6.02
N LEU A 64 -11.84 1.62 5.74
CA LEU A 64 -11.45 1.24 4.37
C LEU A 64 -11.96 -0.14 3.94
N GLY A 65 -12.25 -1.04 4.89
CA GLY A 65 -12.64 -2.42 4.64
C GLY A 65 -11.50 -3.33 4.15
N CYS A 66 -10.23 -2.96 4.37
CA CYS A 66 -9.06 -3.74 3.95
C CYS A 66 -8.50 -4.61 5.10
N LYS A 67 -7.32 -5.22 4.93
CA LYS A 67 -6.63 -5.98 6.00
C LYS A 67 -5.52 -5.16 6.65
N VAL A 68 -5.16 -5.46 7.89
CA VAL A 68 -3.92 -4.92 8.50
C VAL A 68 -2.72 -5.67 7.95
N GLY A 69 -1.84 -4.96 7.23
CA GLY A 69 -0.54 -5.47 6.79
C GLY A 69 0.59 -5.12 7.75
N LYS A 70 1.79 -5.66 7.51
CA LYS A 70 2.99 -5.40 8.33
C LYS A 70 4.24 -5.30 7.47
N LEU A 71 5.23 -4.55 7.94
CA LEU A 71 6.57 -4.53 7.35
C LEU A 71 7.44 -5.69 7.90
N PRO A 72 8.41 -6.19 7.10
CA PRO A 72 8.63 -5.85 5.69
C PRO A 72 7.56 -6.48 4.78
N SER A 73 7.07 -5.73 3.79
CA SER A 73 6.13 -6.23 2.79
C SER A 73 6.74 -6.18 1.40
N THR A 74 5.99 -6.57 0.36
CA THR A 74 6.48 -6.55 -1.01
C THR A 74 5.50 -5.81 -1.91
N TYR A 75 6.02 -4.87 -2.71
CA TYR A 75 5.26 -4.19 -3.77
C TYR A 75 5.97 -4.42 -5.10
N LEU A 76 5.30 -5.06 -6.07
CA LEU A 76 5.88 -5.43 -7.38
C LEU A 76 7.19 -6.24 -7.29
N GLY A 77 7.33 -7.06 -6.26
CA GLY A 77 8.56 -7.82 -6.02
C GLY A 77 9.68 -7.04 -5.33
N LEU A 78 9.48 -5.74 -5.06
CA LEU A 78 10.38 -4.88 -4.31
C LEU A 78 10.03 -4.89 -2.81
N PRO A 79 11.03 -5.05 -1.93
CA PRO A 79 10.81 -5.10 -0.49
C PRO A 79 10.55 -3.70 0.08
N LEU A 80 9.42 -3.55 0.77
CA LEU A 80 9.03 -2.34 1.50
C LEU A 80 9.48 -2.45 2.96
N GLY A 81 9.97 -1.34 3.53
CA GLY A 81 10.33 -1.25 4.96
C GLY A 81 11.59 -2.03 5.36
N ALA A 82 12.30 -2.60 4.39
CA ALA A 82 13.52 -3.34 4.62
C ALA A 82 14.74 -2.38 4.72
N PRO A 83 15.79 -2.71 5.48
CA PRO A 83 16.95 -1.82 5.64
C PRO A 83 17.59 -1.51 4.27
N CYS A 84 17.56 -0.23 3.88
CA CYS A 84 18.07 0.26 2.59
C CYS A 84 19.55 -0.11 2.32
N ARG A 85 20.32 -0.39 3.38
CA ARG A 85 21.75 -0.74 3.32
C ARG A 85 22.05 -2.24 3.27
N SER A 86 21.05 -3.11 3.20
CA SER A 86 21.28 -4.56 3.14
C SER A 86 21.58 -4.99 1.70
N LYS A 87 22.79 -5.50 1.44
CA LYS A 87 23.15 -6.12 0.15
C LYS A 87 22.23 -7.28 -0.21
N ALA A 88 21.93 -8.16 0.76
CA ALA A 88 21.08 -9.32 0.57
C ALA A 88 19.67 -9.01 0.04
N ILE A 89 19.19 -7.79 0.25
CA ILE A 89 17.89 -7.32 -0.24
C ILE A 89 17.98 -6.92 -1.73
N TRP A 90 19.09 -6.29 -2.12
CA TRP A 90 19.37 -5.95 -3.51
C TRP A 90 19.76 -7.19 -4.34
N ASP A 91 20.42 -8.17 -3.73
CA ASP A 91 20.76 -9.44 -4.39
C ASP A 91 19.49 -10.17 -4.88
N VAL A 92 18.42 -10.20 -4.07
CA VAL A 92 17.11 -10.77 -4.47
C VAL A 92 16.44 -10.00 -5.61
N VAL A 93 16.62 -8.68 -5.65
CA VAL A 93 16.10 -7.85 -6.74
C VAL A 93 16.90 -8.12 -8.01
N GLU A 94 18.22 -8.20 -7.92
CA GLU A 94 19.14 -8.50 -9.03
C GLU A 94 18.91 -9.91 -9.62
N GLU A 95 18.76 -10.94 -8.78
CA GLU A 95 18.43 -12.30 -9.22
C GLU A 95 17.11 -12.35 -10.01
N LYS A 96 16.11 -11.58 -9.58
CA LYS A 96 14.84 -11.47 -10.32
C LYS A 96 15.07 -10.85 -11.69
N PHE A 97 15.85 -9.77 -11.80
CA PHE A 97 16.18 -9.15 -13.10
C PHE A 97 16.90 -10.11 -14.06
N HIS A 98 17.81 -10.96 -13.55
CA HIS A 98 18.51 -11.96 -14.37
C HIS A 98 17.65 -13.15 -14.80
N THR A 99 16.55 -13.41 -14.10
CA THR A 99 15.63 -14.52 -14.44
C THR A 99 14.62 -14.13 -15.54
N PHE A 100 14.47 -12.83 -15.84
CA PHE A 100 13.57 -12.32 -16.90
C PHE A 100 14.27 -12.05 -18.25
N THR A 101 15.54 -12.39 -18.41
CA THR A 101 16.29 -12.42 -19.69
C THR A 101 16.52 -13.85 -20.16
#